data_AF-A0A1Y3AMY3-F1
#
_entry.id   AF-A0A1Y3AMY3-F1
#
_cell.length_a   1.000
_cell.length_b   1.000
_cell.length_c   1.000
_cell.angle_alpha   90.00
_cell.angle_beta   90.00
_cell.angle_gamma   90.00
#
_symmetry.space_group_name_H-M   'P 1'
#
loop_
_entity.id
_entity.type
_entity.pdbx_description
1 polymer ?
#
loop_
_entity_poly.entity_id
_entity_poly.type
_entity_poly.pdbx_seq_one_letter_code
_entity_poly.pdbx_strand_id
1 'polypeptide(L)'
;MKLKASHEYLQQKLCSLKNQLQLIREAQKNPDLARKMIVSLERYCDKVVDRVRIKRKSRHKMSKTAKINELKNKKIDLNTPQSILCDYNWTQLLNRRNFDRLPAYYQYRLTKLLPKCDQQILDNSVICPTETAFTNEFFSRAVNNYFNRLVEGKLTTESLAKIRREIEKAKNRLDPLKLKYFEPVFRTPEEDLPKPLSDDDRYKQGMAFMNAFMHC
;
A
#
# COMPACT_ATOMS: atom_id res chain seq x y z
N MET A 1 -12.46 -54.29 4.28
CA MET A 1 -13.49 -53.31 3.83
C MET A 1 -12.91 -52.01 3.27
N LYS A 2 -11.87 -51.39 3.88
CA LYS A 2 -11.31 -50.10 3.43
C LYS A 2 -10.71 -50.07 2.00
N LEU A 3 -10.13 -51.19 1.54
CA LEU A 3 -9.54 -51.30 0.19
C LEU A 3 -10.57 -51.33 -0.95
N LYS A 4 -11.75 -51.94 -0.74
CA LYS A 4 -12.82 -52.01 -1.75
C LYS A 4 -13.45 -50.63 -2.01
N ALA A 5 -13.72 -49.87 -0.94
CA ALA A 5 -14.21 -48.49 -1.04
C ALA A 5 -13.21 -47.55 -1.74
N SER A 6 -11.90 -47.76 -1.52
CA SER A 6 -10.85 -47.01 -2.23
C SER A 6 -10.81 -47.34 -3.72
N HIS A 7 -10.95 -48.63 -4.07
CA HIS A 7 -10.99 -49.07 -5.46
C HIS A 7 -12.23 -48.56 -6.21
N GLU A 8 -13.41 -48.62 -5.59
CA GLU A 8 -14.65 -48.06 -6.14
C GLU A 8 -14.55 -46.53 -6.31
N TYR A 9 -13.97 -45.83 -5.35
CA TYR A 9 -13.71 -44.39 -5.45
C TYR A 9 -12.78 -44.06 -6.64
N LEU A 10 -11.70 -44.82 -6.79
CA LEU A 10 -10.77 -44.65 -7.91
C LEU A 10 -11.43 -44.97 -9.26
N GLN A 11 -12.24 -46.02 -9.33
CA GLN A 11 -13.01 -46.35 -10.54
C GLN A 11 -14.02 -45.26 -10.89
N GLN A 12 -14.73 -44.72 -9.91
CA GLN A 12 -15.68 -43.63 -10.12
C GLN A 12 -14.98 -42.37 -10.61
N LYS A 13 -13.82 -42.04 -10.04
CA LYS A 13 -13.01 -40.89 -10.45
C LYS A 13 -12.41 -41.07 -11.85
N LEU A 14 -11.97 -42.29 -12.18
CA LEU A 14 -11.46 -42.63 -13.51
C LEU A 14 -12.58 -42.57 -14.57
N CYS A 15 -13.79 -43.01 -14.23
CA CYS A 15 -14.98 -42.88 -15.09
C CYS A 15 -15.34 -41.40 -15.32
N SER A 16 -15.33 -40.59 -14.26
CA SER A 16 -15.56 -39.14 -14.35
C SER A 16 -14.51 -38.45 -15.22
N LEU A 17 -13.23 -38.81 -15.08
CA LEU A 17 -12.13 -38.26 -15.89
C LEU A 17 -12.25 -38.67 -17.37
N LYS A 18 -12.63 -39.92 -17.64
CA LYS A 18 -12.89 -40.39 -19.01
C LYS A 18 -14.02 -39.60 -19.66
N ASN A 19 -15.12 -39.37 -18.95
CA ASN A 19 -16.25 -38.57 -19.44
C ASN A 19 -15.85 -37.11 -19.69
N GLN A 20 -15.03 -36.52 -18.81
CA GLN A 20 -14.49 -35.17 -19.03
C GLN A 20 -13.59 -35.09 -20.27
N LEU A 21 -12.71 -36.08 -20.47
CA LEU A 21 -11.85 -36.18 -21.67
C LEU A 21 -12.66 -36.37 -22.95
N GLN A 22 -13.74 -37.15 -22.90
CA GLN A 22 -14.66 -37.35 -24.00
C GLN A 22 -15.33 -36.02 -24.41
N LEU A 23 -15.87 -35.28 -23.43
CA LEU A 23 -16.46 -33.95 -23.63
C LEU A 23 -15.46 -32.95 -24.24
N ILE A 24 -14.20 -32.98 -23.80
CA ILE A 24 -13.15 -32.12 -24.36
C ILE A 24 -12.87 -32.48 -25.83
N ARG A 25 -12.79 -33.77 -26.16
CA ARG A 25 -12.59 -34.23 -27.55
C ARG A 25 -13.78 -33.90 -28.45
N GLU A 26 -14.99 -33.97 -27.94
CA GLU A 26 -16.21 -33.61 -28.67
C GLU A 26 -16.33 -32.09 -28.87
N ALA A 27 -15.95 -31.30 -27.85
CA ALA A 27 -15.86 -29.84 -27.96
C ALA A 27 -14.78 -29.39 -28.96
N GLN A 28 -13.70 -30.15 -29.14
CA GLN A 28 -12.70 -29.90 -30.18
C GLN A 28 -13.21 -30.17 -31.61
N LYS A 29 -14.18 -31.09 -31.77
CA LYS A 29 -14.79 -31.42 -33.07
C LYS A 29 -15.94 -30.48 -33.46
N ASN A 30 -16.65 -29.92 -32.47
CA ASN A 30 -17.82 -29.07 -32.68
C ASN A 30 -17.65 -27.67 -32.06
N PRO A 31 -17.27 -26.64 -32.86
CA PRO A 31 -16.96 -25.30 -32.35
C PRO A 31 -18.16 -24.60 -31.68
N ASP A 32 -19.39 -24.95 -32.04
CA ASP A 32 -20.61 -24.38 -31.43
C ASP A 32 -20.85 -24.91 -30.00
N LEU A 33 -20.50 -26.17 -29.74
CA LEU A 33 -20.59 -26.74 -28.40
C LEU A 33 -19.54 -26.11 -27.47
N ALA A 34 -18.32 -25.91 -27.97
CA ALA A 34 -17.26 -25.20 -27.24
C ALA A 34 -17.68 -23.77 -26.88
N ARG A 35 -18.27 -23.02 -27.83
CA ARG A 35 -18.81 -21.67 -27.57
C ARG A 35 -19.89 -21.67 -26.49
N LYS A 36 -20.84 -22.62 -26.52
CA LYS A 36 -21.90 -22.74 -25.51
C LYS A 36 -21.34 -23.05 -24.11
N MET A 37 -20.30 -23.88 -24.02
CA MET A 37 -19.63 -24.21 -22.76
C MET A 37 -18.86 -23.00 -22.20
N ILE A 38 -18.13 -22.27 -23.05
CA ILE A 38 -17.41 -21.04 -22.66
C ILE A 38 -18.39 -20.00 -22.10
N VAL A 39 -19.48 -19.71 -22.82
CA VAL A 39 -20.50 -18.75 -22.36
C VAL A 39 -21.15 -19.18 -21.04
N SER A 40 -21.35 -20.48 -20.83
CA SER A 40 -21.91 -21.01 -19.59
C SER A 40 -20.92 -20.88 -18.41
N LEU A 41 -19.63 -21.07 -18.66
CA LEU A 41 -18.57 -20.87 -17.68
C LEU A 41 -18.37 -19.40 -17.35
N GLU A 42 -18.36 -18.51 -18.34
CA GLU A 42 -18.31 -17.06 -18.15
C GLU A 42 -19.46 -16.59 -17.26
N ARG A 43 -20.70 -17.01 -17.56
CA ARG A 43 -21.87 -16.70 -16.71
C ARG A 43 -21.77 -17.26 -15.29
N TYR A 44 -21.14 -18.42 -15.10
CA TYR A 44 -20.93 -18.99 -13.77
C TYR A 44 -19.88 -18.19 -12.99
N CYS A 45 -18.77 -17.84 -13.64
CA CYS A 45 -17.73 -16.99 -13.09
C CYS A 45 -18.31 -15.62 -12.68
N ASP A 46 -19.10 -14.97 -13.53
CA ASP A 46 -19.78 -13.70 -13.21
C ASP A 46 -20.68 -13.84 -11.98
N LYS A 47 -21.51 -14.90 -11.92
CA LYS A 47 -22.37 -15.17 -10.74
C LYS A 47 -21.58 -15.42 -9.45
N VAL A 48 -20.39 -15.99 -9.53
CA VAL A 48 -19.52 -16.22 -8.35
C VAL A 48 -18.86 -14.92 -7.93
N VAL A 49 -18.33 -14.15 -8.88
CA VAL A 49 -17.73 -12.83 -8.66
C VAL A 49 -18.75 -11.86 -8.07
N ASP A 50 -19.98 -11.84 -8.60
CA ASP A 50 -21.08 -11.03 -8.08
C ASP A 50 -21.50 -11.44 -6.69
N ARG A 51 -21.57 -12.74 -6.37
CA ARG A 51 -21.86 -13.20 -5.00
C ARG A 51 -20.78 -12.79 -4.00
N VAL A 52 -19.51 -12.82 -4.40
CA VAL A 52 -18.39 -12.32 -3.59
C VAL A 52 -18.49 -10.80 -3.41
N ARG A 53 -18.86 -10.07 -4.47
CA ARG A 53 -19.05 -8.61 -4.45
C ARG A 53 -20.26 -8.18 -3.61
N ILE A 54 -21.36 -8.93 -3.66
CA ILE A 54 -22.59 -8.69 -2.90
C ILE A 54 -22.40 -9.03 -1.42
N LYS A 55 -21.74 -10.14 -1.08
CA LYS A 55 -21.37 -10.44 0.31
C LYS A 55 -20.46 -9.36 0.93
N ARG A 56 -19.57 -8.74 0.15
CA ARG A 56 -18.75 -7.59 0.59
C ARG A 56 -19.58 -6.31 0.80
N LYS A 57 -20.72 -6.14 0.12
CA LYS A 57 -21.63 -4.99 0.27
C LYS A 57 -22.60 -5.10 1.46
N SER A 58 -22.76 -6.28 2.05
CA SER A 58 -23.72 -6.56 3.13
C SER A 58 -23.15 -6.36 4.55
N ARG A 59 -22.25 -5.39 4.76
CA ARG A 59 -22.00 -4.82 6.09
C ARG A 59 -22.86 -3.57 6.20
N HIS A 60 -23.75 -3.49 7.19
CA HIS A 60 -24.71 -2.40 7.40
C HIS A 60 -24.13 -1.03 6.98
N LYS A 61 -24.62 -0.50 5.86
CA LYS A 61 -24.21 0.82 5.38
C LYS A 61 -25.01 1.85 6.15
N MET A 62 -24.32 2.76 6.83
CA MET A 62 -24.97 3.89 7.50
C MET A 62 -25.74 4.74 6.49
N SER A 63 -26.92 5.22 6.88
CA SER A 63 -27.73 6.09 6.03
C SER A 63 -27.02 7.43 5.78
N LYS A 64 -27.32 8.09 4.66
CA LYS A 64 -26.74 9.41 4.34
C LYS A 64 -27.01 10.43 5.46
N THR A 65 -28.19 10.37 6.08
CA THR A 65 -28.56 11.22 7.22
C THR A 65 -27.70 10.97 8.46
N ALA A 66 -27.40 9.70 8.76
CA ALA A 66 -26.51 9.35 9.88
C ALA A 66 -25.08 9.88 9.65
N LYS A 67 -24.56 9.74 8.43
CA LYS A 67 -23.24 10.29 8.04
C LYS A 67 -23.16 11.82 8.19
N ILE A 68 -24.22 12.55 7.83
CA ILE A 68 -24.28 14.02 7.97
C ILE A 68 -24.30 14.43 9.45
N ASN A 69 -25.01 13.69 10.31
CA ASN A 69 -25.06 13.97 11.74
C ASN A 69 -23.71 13.75 12.43
N GLU A 70 -22.94 12.73 12.02
CA GLU A 70 -21.56 12.50 12.50
C GLU A 70 -20.62 13.67 12.19
N LEU A 71 -20.72 14.21 10.96
CA LEU A 71 -20.00 15.41 10.53
C LEU A 71 -20.33 16.62 11.40
N LYS A 72 -21.62 16.87 11.66
CA LYS A 72 -22.07 17.98 12.52
C LYS A 72 -21.54 17.82 13.95
N ASN A 73 -21.46 16.59 14.43
CA ASN A 73 -20.95 16.25 15.76
C ASN A 73 -19.42 16.11 15.82
N LYS A 74 -18.69 16.44 14.74
CA LYS A 74 -17.21 16.31 14.62
C LYS A 74 -16.67 14.90 14.94
N LYS A 75 -17.51 13.86 14.84
CA LYS A 75 -17.14 12.45 15.03
C LYS A 75 -16.97 11.80 13.66
N ILE A 76 -15.91 12.16 12.95
CA ILE A 76 -15.62 11.56 11.64
C ILE A 76 -14.77 10.32 11.83
N ASP A 77 -15.25 9.17 11.37
CA ASP A 77 -14.47 7.92 11.36
C ASP A 77 -13.41 7.98 10.24
N LEU A 78 -12.15 7.71 10.56
CA LEU A 78 -11.02 7.75 9.63
C LEU A 78 -10.57 6.36 9.13
N ASN A 79 -11.04 5.28 9.77
CA ASN A 79 -10.45 3.95 9.59
C ASN A 79 -11.40 2.96 8.91
N THR A 80 -12.68 3.32 8.84
CA THR A 80 -13.75 2.41 8.44
C THR A 80 -14.26 2.76 7.04
N PRO A 81 -14.49 1.77 6.16
CA PRO A 81 -14.99 2.01 4.80
C PRO A 81 -16.42 2.59 4.75
N GLN A 82 -17.15 2.55 5.86
CA GLN A 82 -18.45 3.21 6.02
C GLN A 82 -18.35 4.73 6.24
N SER A 83 -17.15 5.26 6.47
CA SER A 83 -16.92 6.69 6.66
C SER A 83 -17.45 7.52 5.49
N ILE A 84 -17.94 8.72 5.79
CA ILE A 84 -18.31 9.68 4.74
C ILE A 84 -17.09 10.07 3.88
N LEU A 85 -15.88 9.91 4.40
CA LEU A 85 -14.66 10.23 3.66
C LEU A 85 -14.48 9.34 2.40
N CYS A 86 -15.10 8.16 2.35
CA CYS A 86 -15.10 7.32 1.15
C CYS A 86 -15.87 7.94 -0.02
N ASP A 87 -16.76 8.91 0.24
CA ASP A 87 -17.61 9.54 -0.77
C ASP A 87 -17.04 10.88 -1.26
N TYR A 88 -15.92 11.36 -0.70
CA TYR A 88 -15.29 12.65 -1.06
C TYR A 88 -14.06 12.48 -1.97
N ASN A 89 -13.79 13.52 -2.77
CA ASN A 89 -12.54 13.63 -3.51
C ASN A 89 -11.40 14.12 -2.60
N TRP A 90 -10.50 13.21 -2.23
CA TRP A 90 -9.42 13.48 -1.28
C TRP A 90 -8.38 14.47 -1.80
N THR A 91 -8.12 14.52 -3.10
CA THR A 91 -7.16 15.50 -3.66
C THR A 91 -7.72 16.92 -3.61
N GLN A 92 -9.04 17.08 -3.71
CA GLN A 92 -9.70 18.36 -3.51
C GLN A 92 -9.82 18.73 -2.02
N LEU A 93 -9.89 17.75 -1.13
CA LEU A 93 -9.93 17.97 0.31
C LEU A 93 -8.56 18.41 0.84
N LEU A 94 -7.51 17.67 0.47
CA LEU A 94 -6.12 17.89 0.88
C LEU A 94 -5.41 18.79 -0.12
N ASN A 95 -5.72 20.08 -0.07
CA ASN A 95 -5.12 21.10 -0.94
C ASN A 95 -4.48 22.22 -0.11
N ARG A 96 -3.61 23.01 -0.76
CA ARG A 96 -2.91 24.13 -0.11
C ARG A 96 -3.88 25.16 0.49
N ARG A 97 -4.94 25.51 -0.24
CA ARG A 97 -5.95 26.49 0.21
C ARG A 97 -6.65 26.08 1.51
N ASN A 98 -6.94 24.80 1.69
CA ASN A 98 -7.57 24.25 2.89
C ASN A 98 -6.56 24.13 4.03
N PHE A 99 -5.30 23.83 3.71
CA PHE A 99 -4.21 23.85 4.67
C PHE A 99 -3.98 25.25 5.26
N ASP A 100 -3.97 26.28 4.42
CA ASP A 100 -3.74 27.67 4.84
C ASP A 100 -4.88 28.22 5.73
N ARG A 101 -6.06 27.59 5.70
CA ARG A 101 -7.19 27.91 6.61
C ARG A 101 -7.01 27.36 8.02
N LEU A 102 -6.07 26.45 8.24
CA LEU A 102 -5.82 25.86 9.56
C LEU A 102 -5.07 26.87 10.45
N PRO A 103 -5.28 26.84 11.78
CA PRO A 103 -4.45 27.62 12.71
C PRO A 103 -2.96 27.30 12.57
N ALA A 104 -2.09 28.30 12.79
CA ALA A 104 -0.64 28.21 12.58
C ALA A 104 0.03 27.01 13.31
N TYR A 105 -0.45 26.67 14.51
CA TYR A 105 0.02 25.50 15.25
C TYR A 105 -0.16 24.18 14.48
N TYR A 106 -1.33 23.99 13.85
CA TYR A 106 -1.61 22.79 13.06
C TYR A 106 -0.83 22.79 11.75
N GLN A 107 -0.68 23.96 11.12
CA GLN A 107 0.14 24.09 9.92
C GLN A 107 1.58 23.63 10.21
N TYR A 108 2.21 24.14 11.27
CA TYR A 108 3.56 23.72 11.66
C TYR A 108 3.66 22.21 11.90
N ARG A 109 2.74 21.64 12.68
CA ARG A 109 2.70 20.20 12.99
C ARG A 109 2.58 19.34 11.73
N LEU A 110 1.73 19.75 10.80
CA LEU A 110 1.51 19.01 9.55
C LEU A 110 2.68 19.17 8.58
N THR A 111 3.26 20.36 8.44
CA THR A 111 4.46 20.57 7.61
C THR A 111 5.62 19.71 8.08
N LYS A 112 5.79 19.54 9.39
CA LYS A 112 6.83 18.66 9.96
C LYS A 112 6.68 17.18 9.60
N LEU A 113 5.50 16.75 9.18
CA LEU A 113 5.26 15.37 8.72
C LEU A 113 5.57 15.19 7.23
N LEU A 114 5.76 16.27 6.48
CA LEU A 114 6.13 16.20 5.06
C LEU A 114 7.59 15.78 4.89
N PRO A 115 7.98 15.22 3.73
CA PRO A 115 9.38 14.98 3.39
C PRO A 115 10.22 16.26 3.49
N LYS A 116 11.52 16.14 3.80
CA LYS A 116 12.42 17.30 3.92
C LYS A 116 12.44 18.19 2.66
N CYS A 117 12.33 17.60 1.47
CA CYS A 117 12.29 18.33 0.20
C CYS A 117 11.03 19.19 0.02
N ASP A 118 9.95 18.89 0.75
CA ASP A 118 8.70 19.64 0.73
C ASP A 118 8.58 20.64 1.90
N GLN A 119 9.61 20.74 2.75
CA GLN A 119 9.70 21.70 3.85
C GLN A 119 10.59 22.89 3.44
N GLN A 120 10.06 24.10 3.56
CA GLN A 120 10.77 25.35 3.34
C GLN A 120 10.87 26.14 4.65
N ILE A 121 12.05 26.69 4.91
CA ILE A 121 12.29 27.58 6.04
C ILE A 121 12.13 29.02 5.54
N LEU A 122 11.21 29.77 6.12
CA LEU A 122 11.05 31.21 5.88
C LEU A 122 11.84 32.00 6.94
N ASP A 123 12.08 33.29 6.68
CA ASP A 123 13.05 34.18 7.35
C ASP A 123 12.94 34.35 8.88
N ASN A 124 12.01 33.67 9.55
CA ASN A 124 11.87 33.64 11.01
C ASN A 124 11.95 32.23 11.60
N SER A 125 12.66 31.29 10.95
CA SER A 125 12.71 29.86 11.29
C SER A 125 11.34 29.16 11.25
N VAL A 126 10.37 29.75 10.55
CA VAL A 126 9.03 29.19 10.39
C VAL A 126 9.06 28.19 9.25
N ILE A 127 8.62 26.96 9.53
CA ILE A 127 8.62 25.87 8.56
C ILE A 127 7.28 25.81 7.86
N CYS A 128 7.32 26.06 6.55
CA CYS A 128 6.18 26.11 5.66
C CYS A 128 6.31 25.03 4.58
N PRO A 129 5.19 24.54 4.02
CA PRO A 129 5.26 23.64 2.88
C PRO A 129 5.72 24.40 1.63
N THR A 130 6.46 23.75 0.74
CA THR A 130 6.78 24.27 -0.59
C THR A 130 5.50 24.48 -1.42
N GLU A 131 5.58 25.27 -2.50
CA GLU A 131 4.43 25.54 -3.38
C GLU A 131 3.85 24.26 -4.00
N THR A 132 4.72 23.30 -4.32
CA THR A 132 4.36 22.04 -4.99
C THR A 132 4.08 20.88 -4.04
N ALA A 133 4.25 21.06 -2.72
CA ALA A 133 4.11 19.99 -1.73
C ALA A 133 2.78 19.19 -1.83
N PHE A 134 1.68 19.90 -2.13
CA PHE A 134 0.34 19.30 -2.23
C PHE A 134 -0.11 18.96 -3.67
N THR A 135 0.64 19.40 -4.68
CA THR A 135 0.35 19.15 -6.10
C THR A 135 1.27 18.12 -6.73
N ASN A 136 2.29 17.67 -5.98
CA ASN A 136 3.23 16.64 -6.41
C ASN A 136 2.53 15.32 -6.78
N GLU A 137 3.05 14.63 -7.79
CA GLU A 137 2.60 13.29 -8.19
C GLU A 137 2.69 12.30 -7.03
N PHE A 138 3.80 12.33 -6.27
CA PHE A 138 3.99 11.42 -5.14
C PHE A 138 2.93 11.64 -4.06
N PHE A 139 2.61 12.90 -3.75
CA PHE A 139 1.58 13.25 -2.78
C PHE A 139 0.20 12.82 -3.28
N SER A 140 -0.14 13.16 -4.53
CA SER A 140 -1.41 12.79 -5.16
C SER A 140 -1.61 11.27 -5.19
N ARG A 141 -0.56 10.52 -5.52
CA ARG A 141 -0.55 9.05 -5.53
C ARG A 141 -0.67 8.48 -4.11
N ALA A 142 0.01 9.06 -3.12
CA ALA A 142 -0.09 8.64 -1.73
C ALA A 142 -1.52 8.84 -1.18
N VAL A 143 -2.13 9.99 -1.47
CA VAL A 143 -3.52 10.31 -1.10
C VAL A 143 -4.50 9.32 -1.73
N ASN A 144 -4.37 9.07 -3.05
CA ASN A 144 -5.21 8.09 -3.74
C ASN A 144 -4.99 6.66 -3.23
N ASN A 145 -3.74 6.28 -2.91
CA ASN A 145 -3.46 4.98 -2.34
C ASN A 145 -4.11 4.81 -0.96
N TYR A 146 -4.00 5.84 -0.11
CA TYR A 146 -4.66 5.85 1.19
C TYR A 146 -6.18 5.72 1.05
N PHE A 147 -6.79 6.48 0.15
CA PHE A 147 -8.21 6.38 -0.17
C PHE A 147 -8.61 4.97 -0.61
N ASN A 148 -7.87 4.37 -1.55
CA ASN A 148 -8.14 3.01 -2.00
C ASN A 148 -8.06 2.01 -0.84
N ARG A 149 -7.08 2.14 0.05
CA ARG A 149 -6.94 1.28 1.25
C ARG A 149 -8.08 1.48 2.24
N LEU A 150 -8.59 2.71 2.39
CA LEU A 150 -9.76 3.00 3.21
C LEU A 150 -11.01 2.31 2.66
N VAL A 151 -11.27 2.46 1.36
CA VAL A 151 -12.41 1.84 0.66
C VAL A 151 -12.33 0.31 0.70
N GLU A 152 -11.12 -0.25 0.57
CA GLU A 152 -10.85 -1.69 0.69
C GLU A 152 -10.97 -2.22 2.13
N GLY A 153 -11.06 -1.34 3.13
CA GLY A 153 -11.14 -1.71 4.55
C GLY A 153 -9.81 -2.20 5.15
N LYS A 154 -8.69 -1.92 4.49
CA LYS A 154 -7.31 -2.27 4.93
C LYS A 154 -6.76 -1.34 6.03
N LEU A 155 -7.56 -0.37 6.47
CA LEU A 155 -7.24 0.55 7.56
C LEU A 155 -7.97 0.19 8.87
N THR A 156 -8.84 -0.81 8.86
CA THR A 156 -9.51 -1.30 10.07
C THR A 156 -8.49 -1.91 11.05
N THR A 157 -8.74 -1.80 12.35
CA THR A 157 -7.84 -2.33 13.40
C THR A 157 -7.52 -3.81 13.22
N GLU A 158 -8.52 -4.61 12.83
CA GLU A 158 -8.37 -6.02 12.49
C GLU A 158 -7.42 -6.23 11.30
N SER A 159 -7.59 -5.46 10.22
CA SER A 159 -6.77 -5.58 9.03
C SER A 159 -5.31 -5.15 9.28
N LEU A 160 -5.09 -4.10 10.07
CA LEU A 160 -3.75 -3.66 10.45
C LEU A 160 -3.06 -4.70 11.34
N ALA A 161 -3.78 -5.32 12.27
CA ALA A 161 -3.25 -6.40 13.10
C ALA A 161 -2.88 -7.64 12.26
N LYS A 162 -3.65 -7.94 11.21
CA LYS A 162 -3.31 -9.00 10.26
C LYS A 162 -2.04 -8.68 9.47
N ILE A 163 -1.93 -7.46 8.93
CA ILE A 163 -0.73 -7.01 8.20
C ILE A 163 0.52 -7.08 9.09
N ARG A 164 0.43 -6.63 10.34
CA ARG A 164 1.54 -6.73 11.31
C ARG A 164 2.00 -8.17 11.51
N ARG A 165 1.06 -9.09 11.72
CA ARG A 165 1.35 -10.53 11.85
C ARG A 165 2.00 -11.12 10.60
N GLU A 166 1.55 -10.72 9.41
CA GLU A 166 2.14 -11.15 8.15
C GLU A 166 3.58 -10.62 7.98
N ILE A 167 3.84 -9.37 8.36
CA ILE A 167 5.19 -8.78 8.37
C ILE A 167 6.11 -9.52 9.34
N GLU A 168 5.65 -9.79 10.57
CA GLU A 168 6.44 -10.54 11.56
C GLU A 168 6.75 -11.97 11.08
N LYS A 169 5.77 -12.65 10.49
CA LYS A 169 5.96 -13.98 9.92
C LYS A 169 6.93 -13.97 8.72
N ALA A 170 6.92 -12.91 7.91
CA ALA A 170 7.86 -12.75 6.81
C ALA A 170 9.28 -12.47 7.32
N LYS A 171 9.43 -11.64 8.36
CA LYS A 171 10.71 -11.40 9.03
C LYS A 171 11.30 -12.68 9.62
N ASN A 172 10.47 -13.48 10.27
CA ASN A 172 10.90 -14.76 10.87
C ASN A 172 11.23 -15.84 9.82
N ARG A 173 10.89 -15.62 8.55
CA ARG A 173 11.22 -16.49 7.42
C ARG A 173 12.45 -16.03 6.64
N LEU A 174 13.06 -14.90 7.02
CA LEU A 174 14.31 -14.46 6.42
C LEU A 174 15.48 -15.28 6.99
N ASP A 175 16.31 -15.78 6.09
CA ASP A 175 17.51 -16.54 6.41
C ASP A 175 18.46 -15.70 7.29
N PRO A 176 18.98 -16.23 8.41
CA PRO A 176 19.94 -15.55 9.27
C PRO A 176 21.13 -14.93 8.52
N LEU A 177 21.59 -15.56 7.43
CA LEU A 177 22.67 -15.03 6.60
C LEU A 177 22.23 -13.80 5.81
N LYS A 178 20.97 -13.78 5.35
CA LYS A 178 20.37 -12.61 4.71
C LYS A 178 20.12 -11.48 5.71
N LEU A 179 19.92 -11.77 7.00
CA LEU A 179 19.91 -10.71 8.02
C LEU A 179 21.30 -10.12 8.27
N LYS A 180 22.34 -10.95 8.22
CA LYS A 180 23.71 -10.56 8.58
C LYS A 180 24.48 -9.87 7.46
N TYR A 181 24.21 -10.23 6.20
CA TYR A 181 25.02 -9.81 5.05
C TYR A 181 24.25 -9.01 4.00
N PHE A 182 22.94 -8.81 4.16
CA PHE A 182 22.19 -8.02 3.19
C PHE A 182 22.36 -6.54 3.51
N GLU A 183 23.03 -5.82 2.62
CA GLU A 183 23.06 -4.37 2.69
C GLU A 183 21.64 -3.82 2.50
N PRO A 184 21.22 -2.81 3.28
CA PRO A 184 19.98 -2.10 2.98
C PRO A 184 20.11 -1.50 1.58
N VAL A 185 19.21 -1.88 0.68
CA VAL A 185 19.24 -1.61 -0.79
C VAL A 185 19.17 -0.11 -1.16
N PHE A 186 19.32 0.81 -0.21
CA PHE A 186 19.54 2.23 -0.48
C PHE A 186 20.50 2.79 0.57
N ARG A 187 21.83 2.64 0.36
CA ARG A 187 22.75 3.58 0.98
C ARG A 187 22.42 4.95 0.41
N THR A 188 22.00 5.87 1.27
CA THR A 188 21.89 7.28 0.89
C THR A 188 23.29 7.79 0.54
N PRO A 189 23.48 8.61 -0.52
CA PRO A 189 24.80 9.15 -0.87
C PRO A 189 25.52 9.86 0.27
N GLU A 190 24.80 10.27 1.32
CA GLU A 190 25.36 10.84 2.56
C GLU A 190 26.25 9.88 3.35
N GLU A 191 26.08 8.56 3.23
CA GLU A 191 26.96 7.58 3.89
C GLU A 191 28.25 7.33 3.09
N ASP A 192 28.28 7.69 1.81
CA ASP A 192 29.46 7.60 0.93
C ASP A 192 30.31 8.88 0.95
N LEU A 193 29.84 9.94 1.59
CA LEU A 193 30.66 11.13 1.82
C LEU A 193 31.75 10.79 2.85
N PRO A 194 33.03 11.06 2.55
CA PRO A 194 34.08 10.91 3.54
C PRO A 194 33.70 11.72 4.77
N LYS A 195 33.73 11.08 5.94
CA LYS A 195 33.41 11.74 7.21
C LYS A 195 34.21 13.04 7.28
N PRO A 196 33.58 14.17 7.66
CA PRO A 196 34.30 15.43 7.77
C PRO A 196 35.51 15.23 8.67
N LEU A 197 36.69 15.64 8.19
CA LEU A 197 37.94 15.50 8.93
C LEU A 197 37.77 16.11 10.32
N SER A 198 38.30 15.43 11.34
CA SER A 198 38.33 15.99 12.69
C SER A 198 39.15 17.29 12.70
N ASP A 199 38.90 18.17 13.66
CA ASP A 199 39.64 19.43 13.79
C ASP A 199 41.16 19.21 13.85
N ASP A 200 41.60 18.14 14.51
CA ASP A 200 43.01 17.73 14.57
C ASP A 200 43.56 17.32 13.19
N ASP A 201 42.78 16.59 12.40
CA ASP A 201 43.21 16.15 11.08
C ASP A 201 43.27 17.32 10.09
N ARG A 202 42.33 18.27 10.20
CA ARG A 202 42.35 19.52 9.43
C ARG A 202 43.57 20.37 9.77
N TYR A 203 43.91 20.47 11.05
CA TYR A 203 45.11 21.19 11.51
C TYR A 203 46.39 20.53 10.98
N LYS A 204 46.51 19.20 11.09
CA LYS A 204 47.68 18.46 10.57
C LYS A 204 47.82 18.59 9.06
N GLN A 205 46.72 18.55 8.32
CA GLN A 205 46.73 18.75 6.87
C GLN A 205 47.16 20.18 6.49
N GLY A 206 46.68 21.18 7.22
CA GLY A 206 47.12 22.57 7.06
C GLY A 206 48.62 22.76 7.36
N MET A 207 49.13 22.15 8.44
CA MET A 207 50.55 22.21 8.77
C MET A 207 51.42 21.46 7.76
N ALA A 208 50.96 20.32 7.23
CA ALA A 208 51.64 19.60 6.17
C ALA A 208 51.72 20.42 4.88
N PHE A 209 50.64 21.13 4.52
CA PHE A 209 50.64 22.06 3.38
C PHE A 209 51.61 23.22 3.59
N MET A 210 51.59 23.87 4.76
CA MET A 210 52.51 24.98 5.07
C MET A 210 53.96 24.51 5.07
N ASN A 211 54.24 23.31 5.57
CA ASN A 211 55.58 22.75 5.58
C ASN A 211 56.07 22.42 4.15
N ALA A 212 55.21 21.84 3.32
CA ALA A 212 55.52 21.58 1.91
C ALA A 212 55.76 22.88 1.13
N PHE A 213 54.97 23.93 1.40
CA PHE A 213 55.13 25.24 0.79
C PHE A 213 56.44 25.93 1.18
N MET A 214 56.87 25.79 2.43
CA MET A 214 58.13 26.37 2.93
C MET A 214 59.39 25.61 2.46
N HIS A 215 59.23 24.38 1.97
CA HIS A 215 60.31 23.53 1.47
C HIS A 215 60.34 23.39 -0.06
N CYS A 216 59.47 24.10 -0.78
CA CYS A 216 59.57 24.38 -2.22
C CYS A 216 60.25 25.74 -2.44
#